data_AF-X6Q6F4-F1
#
_entry.id   AF-X6Q6F4-F1
#
_cell.length_a   1.000
_cell.length_b   1.000
_cell.length_c   1.000
_cell.angle_alpha   90.00
_cell.angle_beta   90.00
_cell.angle_gamma   90.00
#
_symmetry.space_group_name_H-M   'P 1'
#
loop_
_entity.id
_entity.type
_entity.pdbx_description
1 polymer ?
#
loop_
_entity_poly.entity_id
_entity_poly.type
_entity_poly.pdbx_seq_one_letter_code
_entity_poly.pdbx_strand_id
1 'polypeptide(L)'
;MTQLDRIEQIHPDLISQFFATGKCDAIPQELQKFLEQLQWAMEIYEHERNITRAARKLQQRINANQGIKIEQRTCMARLYEAINYFQVDNNVPIKIWENQYANQFENLAKLCALSGDYKTQGKCYERALECRRRASEISEADRDLGVTFIITPSITAEELGFSKKSLKDIAAKHNQGFYVTLIDSLPIEQKEKKRLLRDADIQDAEIVEEIPND
;
A
#
# COMPACT_ATOMS: atom_id res chain seq x y z
N MET A 1 24.61 -2.03 18.46
CA MET A 1 23.75 -2.98 17.75
C MET A 1 22.89 -3.68 18.77
N THR A 2 21.58 -3.51 18.64
CA THR A 2 20.61 -4.27 19.42
C THR A 2 20.63 -5.73 18.95
N GLN A 3 20.11 -6.66 19.76
CA GLN A 3 20.00 -8.07 19.35
C GLN A 3 19.03 -8.23 18.15
N LEU A 4 18.10 -7.28 17.98
CA LEU A 4 17.18 -7.24 16.85
C LEU A 4 17.91 -6.89 15.54
N ASP A 5 18.76 -5.86 15.55
CA ASP A 5 19.58 -5.47 14.38
C ASP A 5 20.46 -6.64 13.88
N ARG A 6 20.89 -7.50 14.80
CA ARG A 6 21.68 -8.70 14.48
C ARG A 6 20.85 -9.81 13.84
N ILE A 7 19.58 -9.95 14.23
CA ILE A 7 18.66 -10.92 13.62
C ILE A 7 18.27 -10.47 12.22
N GLU A 8 18.03 -9.18 12.01
CA GLU A 8 17.66 -8.63 10.69
C GLU A 8 18.75 -8.83 9.63
N GLN A 9 20.01 -8.99 10.04
CA GLN A 9 21.13 -9.30 9.15
C GLN A 9 21.22 -10.79 8.77
N ILE A 10 20.50 -11.68 9.46
CA ILE A 10 20.51 -13.12 9.19
C ILE A 10 19.56 -13.43 8.03
N HIS A 11 19.97 -14.32 7.14
CA HIS A 11 19.13 -14.75 6.03
C HIS A 11 17.82 -15.41 6.52
N PRO A 12 16.64 -15.02 5.99
CA PRO A 12 15.34 -15.54 6.43
C PRO A 12 15.21 -17.07 6.40
N ASP A 13 15.89 -17.75 5.46
CA ASP A 13 15.88 -19.22 5.37
C ASP A 13 16.53 -19.88 6.60
N LEU A 14 17.58 -19.30 7.17
CA LEU A 14 18.23 -19.83 8.38
C LEU A 14 17.31 -19.70 9.59
N ILE A 15 16.54 -18.62 9.65
CA ILE A 15 15.54 -18.37 10.69
C ILE A 15 14.38 -19.35 10.53
N SER A 16 13.93 -19.58 9.29
CA SER A 16 12.86 -20.55 8.97
C SER A 16 13.29 -21.99 9.30
N GLN A 17 14.52 -22.37 8.98
CA GLN A 17 15.10 -23.66 9.37
C GLN A 17 15.18 -23.81 10.88
N PHE A 18 15.57 -22.75 11.60
CA PHE A 18 15.60 -22.74 13.06
C PHE A 18 14.21 -22.97 13.66
N PHE A 19 13.17 -22.30 13.17
CA PHE A 19 11.80 -22.53 13.65
C PHE A 19 11.27 -23.93 13.30
N ALA A 20 11.71 -24.54 12.20
CA ALA A 20 11.28 -25.89 11.82
C ALA A 20 11.99 -27.01 12.60
N THR A 21 13.28 -26.85 12.90
CA THR A 21 14.14 -27.92 13.45
C THR A 21 14.56 -27.70 14.90
N GLY A 22 14.39 -26.48 15.42
CA GLY A 22 14.77 -26.08 16.78
C GLY A 22 16.28 -25.94 17.01
N LYS A 23 17.13 -26.17 15.99
CA LYS A 23 18.59 -26.03 16.09
C LYS A 23 19.16 -25.56 14.74
N CYS A 24 20.05 -24.57 14.77
CA CYS A 24 20.73 -24.10 13.57
C CYS A 24 22.18 -23.74 13.91
N ASP A 25 23.15 -24.55 13.46
CA ASP A 25 24.58 -24.35 13.78
C ASP A 25 25.14 -23.03 13.23
N ALA A 26 24.48 -22.45 12.22
CA ALA A 26 24.88 -21.18 11.62
C ALA A 26 24.52 -19.95 12.49
N ILE A 27 23.57 -20.08 13.42
CA ILE A 27 23.13 -18.98 14.29
C ILE A 27 23.85 -19.08 15.65
N PRO A 28 24.48 -18.01 16.16
CA PRO A 28 25.04 -17.99 17.51
C PRO A 28 24.04 -18.42 18.59
N GLN A 29 24.49 -19.20 19.57
CA GLN A 29 23.62 -19.76 20.62
C GLN A 29 22.88 -18.68 21.44
N GLU A 30 23.47 -17.49 21.59
CA GLU A 30 22.81 -16.35 22.24
C GLU A 30 21.60 -15.84 21.44
N LEU A 31 21.74 -15.76 20.11
CA LEU A 31 20.68 -15.32 19.21
C LEU A 31 19.58 -16.37 19.07
N GLN A 32 19.93 -17.65 19.12
CA GLN A 32 18.92 -18.73 19.16
C GLN A 32 18.02 -18.60 20.39
N LYS A 33 18.60 -18.39 21.58
CA LYS A 33 17.83 -18.18 22.82
C LYS A 33 16.94 -16.96 22.74
N PHE A 34 17.42 -15.88 22.10
CA PHE A 34 16.64 -14.66 21.91
C PHE A 34 15.49 -14.89 20.91
N LEU A 35 15.72 -15.60 19.79
CA LEU A 35 14.68 -15.97 18.83
C LEU A 35 13.58 -16.83 19.47
N GLU A 36 13.93 -17.79 20.32
CA GLU A 36 12.95 -18.57 21.09
C GLU A 36 12.11 -17.67 22.01
N GLN A 37 12.74 -16.70 22.69
CA GLN A 37 12.03 -15.74 23.53
C GLN A 37 11.04 -14.90 22.71
N LEU A 38 11.42 -14.47 21.50
CA LEU A 38 10.54 -13.72 20.60
C LEU A 38 9.37 -14.57 20.11
N GLN A 39 9.61 -15.83 19.73
CA GLN A 39 8.56 -16.77 19.35
C GLN A 39 7.56 -16.99 20.49
N TRP A 40 8.05 -17.29 21.70
CA TRP A 40 7.18 -17.47 22.86
C TRP A 40 6.42 -16.18 23.22
N ALA A 41 7.04 -15.02 23.02
CA ALA A 41 6.38 -13.74 23.24
C ALA A 41 5.18 -13.56 22.29
N MET A 42 5.33 -13.92 21.01
CA MET A 42 4.22 -13.85 20.05
C MET A 42 3.11 -14.87 20.34
N GLU A 43 3.47 -16.13 20.63
CA GLU A 43 2.50 -17.17 21.01
C GLU A 43 1.66 -16.73 22.22
N ILE A 44 2.31 -16.14 23.23
CA ILE A 44 1.61 -15.64 24.42
C ILE A 44 0.77 -14.42 24.09
N TYR A 45 1.28 -13.51 23.26
CA TYR A 45 0.56 -12.29 22.88
C TYR A 45 -0.68 -12.59 22.04
N GLU A 46 -0.68 -13.68 21.27
CA GLU A 46 -1.85 -14.09 20.49
C GLU A 46 -3.08 -14.34 21.39
N HIS A 47 -2.87 -15.04 22.50
CA HIS A 47 -3.92 -15.37 23.47
C HIS A 47 -4.12 -14.30 24.56
N GLU A 48 -3.07 -13.57 24.94
CA GLU A 48 -3.11 -12.54 25.98
C GLU A 48 -2.67 -11.19 25.42
N ARG A 49 -3.64 -10.35 25.04
CA ARG A 49 -3.37 -9.02 24.47
C ARG A 49 -2.93 -7.97 25.49
N ASN A 50 -2.99 -8.27 26.78
CA ASN A 50 -2.45 -7.40 27.81
C ASN A 50 -0.94 -7.63 27.97
N ILE A 51 -0.12 -6.66 27.54
CA ILE A 51 1.35 -6.73 27.57
C ILE A 51 1.89 -7.05 28.97
N THR A 52 1.34 -6.45 30.01
CA THR A 52 1.80 -6.67 31.40
C THR A 52 1.56 -8.10 31.86
N ARG A 53 0.40 -8.68 31.53
CA ARG A 53 0.08 -10.08 31.84
C ARG A 53 0.89 -11.05 30.97
N ALA A 54 1.01 -10.76 29.69
CA ALA A 54 1.84 -11.51 28.75
C ALA A 54 3.30 -11.55 29.22
N ALA A 55 3.84 -10.43 29.69
CA ALA A 55 5.21 -10.33 30.20
C ALA A 55 5.44 -11.23 31.42
N ARG A 56 4.45 -11.37 32.32
CA ARG A 56 4.56 -12.30 33.47
C ARG A 56 4.57 -13.76 33.02
N LYS A 57 3.71 -14.12 32.08
CA LYS A 57 3.68 -15.48 31.50
C LYS A 57 5.00 -15.79 30.78
N LEU A 58 5.51 -14.83 30.01
CA LEU A 58 6.79 -14.95 29.32
C LEU A 58 7.94 -15.12 30.31
N GLN A 59 7.98 -14.31 31.37
CA GLN A 59 8.98 -14.42 32.45
C GLN A 59 8.98 -15.82 33.08
N GLN A 60 7.80 -16.38 33.39
CA GLN A 60 7.68 -17.72 33.94
C GLN A 60 8.20 -18.78 32.97
N ARG A 61 7.85 -18.68 31.68
CA ARG A 61 8.30 -19.63 30.64
C ARG A 61 9.80 -19.57 30.42
N ILE A 62 10.40 -18.37 30.40
CA ILE A 62 11.85 -18.21 30.26
C ILE A 62 12.58 -18.79 31.46
N ASN A 63 12.09 -18.54 32.68
CA ASN A 63 12.68 -19.10 33.88
C ASN A 63 12.59 -20.63 33.90
N ALA A 64 11.47 -21.21 33.45
CA ALA A 64 11.28 -22.66 33.40
C ALA A 64 12.16 -23.35 32.33
N ASN A 65 12.27 -22.78 31.13
CA ASN A 65 12.94 -23.42 30.01
C ASN A 65 14.44 -23.10 29.93
N GLN A 66 14.81 -21.84 30.17
CA GLN A 66 16.19 -21.37 30.01
C GLN A 66 16.90 -21.21 31.36
N GLY A 67 16.20 -21.27 32.49
CA GLY A 67 16.77 -21.08 33.83
C GLY A 67 17.23 -19.65 34.11
N ILE A 68 16.84 -18.68 33.27
CA ILE A 68 17.28 -17.29 33.36
C ILE A 68 16.21 -16.48 34.09
N LYS A 69 16.62 -15.78 35.16
CA LYS A 69 15.77 -14.79 35.82
C LYS A 69 15.88 -13.46 35.10
N ILE A 70 14.81 -13.09 34.40
CA ILE A 70 14.69 -11.81 33.69
C ILE A 70 13.69 -10.93 34.43
N GLU A 71 13.93 -9.61 34.45
CA GLU A 71 12.98 -8.64 34.99
C GLU A 71 11.75 -8.49 34.10
N GLN A 72 10.59 -8.18 34.71
CA GLN A 72 9.34 -8.01 33.97
C GLN A 72 9.44 -6.89 32.91
N ARG A 73 10.19 -5.81 33.17
CA ARG A 73 10.40 -4.71 32.22
C ARG A 73 11.14 -5.19 30.97
N THR A 74 12.14 -6.04 31.12
CA THR A 74 12.86 -6.63 29.99
C THR A 74 11.96 -7.58 29.21
N CYS A 75 11.10 -8.37 29.88
CA CYS A 75 10.10 -9.19 29.20
C CYS A 75 9.07 -8.34 28.40
N MET A 76 8.70 -7.16 28.90
CA MET A 76 7.87 -6.21 28.14
C MET A 76 8.60 -5.71 26.89
N ALA A 77 9.89 -5.37 27.00
CA ALA A 77 10.69 -4.98 25.84
C ALA A 77 10.75 -6.10 24.80
N ARG A 78 10.92 -7.36 25.23
CA ARG A 78 10.87 -8.54 24.34
C ARG A 78 9.55 -8.70 23.61
N LEU A 79 8.43 -8.43 24.29
CA LEU A 79 7.11 -8.45 23.67
C LEU A 79 6.98 -7.36 22.59
N TYR A 80 7.44 -6.15 22.85
CA TYR A 80 7.42 -5.08 21.84
C TYR A 80 8.34 -5.37 20.66
N GLU A 81 9.54 -5.88 20.92
CA GLU A 81 10.48 -6.33 19.88
C GLU A 81 9.88 -7.45 19.03
N ALA A 82 9.20 -8.43 19.65
CA ALA A 82 8.55 -9.52 18.94
C ALA A 82 7.36 -9.03 18.09
N ILE A 83 6.53 -8.15 18.63
CA ILE A 83 5.44 -7.52 17.88
C ILE A 83 6.00 -6.79 16.66
N ASN A 84 7.05 -5.99 16.85
CA ASN A 84 7.68 -5.27 15.75
C ASN A 84 8.24 -6.25 14.71
N TYR A 85 8.96 -7.28 15.14
CA TYR A 85 9.62 -8.24 14.25
C TYR A 85 8.64 -9.10 13.43
N PHE A 86 7.57 -9.60 14.04
CA PHE A 86 6.64 -10.50 13.37
C PHE A 86 5.46 -9.79 12.69
N GLN A 87 5.16 -8.54 13.07
CA GLN A 87 4.04 -7.77 12.51
C GLN A 87 4.50 -6.63 11.59
N VAL A 88 5.74 -6.66 11.09
CA VAL A 88 6.27 -5.67 10.12
C VAL A 88 5.30 -5.49 8.93
N ASP A 89 4.71 -6.58 8.45
CA ASP A 89 3.81 -6.56 7.28
C ASP A 89 2.34 -6.30 7.62
N ASN A 90 2.01 -6.10 8.91
CA ASN A 90 0.63 -5.88 9.34
C ASN A 90 0.21 -4.42 9.10
N ASN A 91 -0.02 -4.06 7.84
CA ASN A 91 -0.43 -2.71 7.43
C ASN A 91 -1.93 -2.45 7.65
N VAL A 92 -2.49 -2.91 8.77
CA VAL A 92 -3.89 -2.64 9.12
C VAL A 92 -4.06 -1.13 9.33
N PRO A 93 -4.92 -0.46 8.55
CA PRO A 93 -5.12 0.98 8.65
C PRO A 93 -5.50 1.42 10.07
N ILE A 94 -5.01 2.58 10.50
CA ILE A 94 -5.27 3.15 11.84
C ILE A 94 -6.78 3.20 12.15
N LYS A 95 -7.63 3.47 11.15
CA LYS A 95 -9.10 3.45 11.29
C LYS A 95 -9.65 2.11 11.79
N ILE A 96 -9.05 0.99 11.40
CA ILE A 96 -9.49 -0.34 11.86
C ILE A 96 -9.12 -0.52 13.32
N TRP A 97 -7.93 -0.07 13.73
CA TRP A 97 -7.51 -0.09 15.13
C TRP A 97 -8.39 0.77 16.02
N GLU A 98 -8.68 2.01 15.63
CA GLU A 98 -9.58 2.91 16.36
C GLU A 98 -10.99 2.30 16.51
N ASN A 99 -11.52 1.65 15.48
CA ASN A 99 -12.78 0.93 15.58
C ASN A 99 -12.72 -0.27 16.54
N GLN A 100 -11.63 -1.03 16.55
CA GLN A 100 -11.43 -2.13 17.51
C GLN A 100 -11.34 -1.60 18.95
N TYR A 101 -10.63 -0.50 19.19
CA TYR A 101 -10.58 0.16 20.50
C TYR A 101 -11.95 0.65 20.95
N ALA A 102 -12.74 1.25 20.07
CA ALA A 102 -14.11 1.65 20.38
C ALA A 102 -14.96 0.47 20.86
N ASN A 103 -14.90 -0.68 20.17
CA ASN A 103 -15.62 -1.89 20.56
C ASN A 103 -15.17 -2.42 21.94
N GLN A 104 -13.87 -2.33 22.26
CA GLN A 104 -13.36 -2.70 23.58
C GLN A 104 -13.90 -1.79 24.69
N PHE A 105 -13.96 -0.48 24.46
CA PHE A 105 -14.54 0.46 25.42
C PHE A 105 -16.03 0.24 25.60
N GLU A 106 -16.78 -0.11 24.54
CA GLU A 106 -18.20 -0.46 24.66
C GLU A 106 -18.42 -1.75 25.46
N ASN A 107 -17.54 -2.76 25.30
CA ASN A 107 -17.59 -3.96 26.13
C ASN A 107 -17.26 -3.66 27.59
N LEU A 108 -16.29 -2.79 27.85
CA LEU A 108 -15.99 -2.32 29.21
C LEU A 108 -17.18 -1.55 29.80
N ALA A 109 -17.84 -0.71 29.01
CA ALA A 109 -19.04 0.02 29.43
C ALA A 109 -20.17 -0.92 29.85
N LYS A 110 -20.38 -2.03 29.12
CA LYS A 110 -21.35 -3.08 29.51
C LYS A 110 -20.98 -3.74 30.83
N LEU A 111 -19.69 -4.01 31.07
CA LEU A 111 -19.23 -4.56 32.35
C LEU A 111 -19.43 -3.56 33.51
N CYS A 112 -19.14 -2.28 33.28
CA CYS A 112 -19.40 -1.20 34.26
C CYS A 112 -20.91 -1.05 34.56
N ALA A 113 -21.76 -1.23 33.55
CA ALA A 113 -23.22 -1.20 33.73
C ALA A 113 -23.68 -2.36 34.63
N LEU A 114 -23.16 -3.57 34.41
CA LEU A 114 -23.44 -4.74 35.25
C LEU A 114 -22.96 -4.55 36.70
N SER A 115 -21.84 -3.86 36.90
CA SER A 115 -21.34 -3.54 38.24
C SER A 115 -22.03 -2.34 38.90
N GLY A 116 -22.95 -1.66 38.20
CA GLY A 116 -23.66 -0.47 38.70
C GLY A 116 -22.81 0.81 38.75
N ASP A 117 -21.64 0.83 38.10
CA ASP A 117 -20.78 2.02 38.03
C ASP A 117 -21.06 2.82 36.75
N TYR A 118 -22.13 3.61 36.81
CA TYR A 118 -22.57 4.46 35.71
C TYR A 118 -21.59 5.60 35.38
N LYS A 119 -20.74 6.00 36.33
CA LYS A 119 -19.78 7.09 36.13
C LYS A 119 -18.64 6.64 35.23
N THR A 120 -18.11 5.43 35.45
CA THR A 120 -17.09 4.87 34.55
C THR A 120 -17.70 4.40 33.24
N GLN A 121 -18.96 3.94 33.23
CA GLN A 121 -19.70 3.64 32.01
C GLN A 121 -19.77 4.86 31.06
N GLY A 122 -20.16 6.03 31.57
CA GLY A 122 -20.21 7.26 30.78
C GLY A 122 -18.87 7.62 30.15
N LYS A 123 -17.77 7.50 30.92
CA LYS A 123 -16.40 7.73 30.42
C LYS A 123 -15.97 6.73 29.36
N CYS A 124 -16.40 5.47 29.47
CA CYS A 124 -16.09 4.46 28.47
C CYS A 124 -16.79 4.78 27.14
N TYR A 125 -18.05 5.21 27.17
CA TYR A 125 -18.76 5.64 25.97
C TYR A 125 -18.17 6.90 25.35
N GLU A 126 -17.76 7.88 26.16
CA GLU A 126 -17.09 9.10 25.67
C GLU A 126 -15.81 8.75 24.90
N ARG A 127 -14.98 7.85 25.45
CA ARG A 127 -13.78 7.36 24.76
C ARG A 127 -14.09 6.54 23.51
N ALA A 128 -15.12 5.70 23.54
CA ALA A 128 -15.54 4.95 22.37
C ALA A 128 -15.96 5.88 21.22
N LEU A 129 -16.72 6.95 21.54
CA LEU A 129 -17.12 7.97 20.59
C LEU A 129 -15.92 8.70 20.00
N GLU A 130 -14.93 9.06 20.83
CA GLU A 130 -13.70 9.71 20.37
C GLU A 130 -12.93 8.84 19.36
N CYS A 131 -12.77 7.55 19.66
CA CYS A 131 -12.15 6.60 18.74
C CYS A 131 -12.92 6.50 17.40
N ARG A 132 -14.26 6.44 17.45
CA ARG A 132 -15.08 6.42 16.22
C ARG A 132 -14.96 7.71 15.42
N ARG A 133 -14.86 8.88 16.08
CA ARG A 133 -14.63 10.17 15.41
C ARG A 133 -13.30 10.18 14.68
N ARG A 134 -12.20 9.78 15.33
CA ARG A 134 -10.88 9.69 14.70
C ARG A 134 -10.88 8.73 13.51
N ALA A 135 -11.53 7.57 13.63
CA ALA A 135 -11.67 6.62 12.52
C ALA A 135 -12.42 7.23 11.33
N SER A 136 -13.47 8.04 11.58
CA SER A 136 -14.22 8.76 10.55
C SER A 136 -13.37 9.82 9.86
N GLU A 137 -12.68 10.67 10.63
CA GLU A 137 -11.78 11.72 10.11
C GLU A 137 -10.71 11.13 9.18
N ILE A 138 -10.10 9.99 9.58
CA ILE A 138 -9.12 9.28 8.75
C ILE A 138 -9.77 8.73 7.46
N SER A 139 -11.01 8.23 7.55
CA SER A 139 -11.70 7.71 6.37
C SER A 139 -12.16 8.81 5.40
N GLU A 140 -12.43 10.02 5.89
CA GLU A 140 -12.74 11.18 5.05
C GLU A 140 -11.47 11.68 4.35
N ALA A 141 -10.36 11.80 5.08
CA ALA A 141 -9.06 12.15 4.49
C ALA A 141 -8.62 11.17 3.39
N ASP A 142 -8.81 9.85 3.57
CA ASP A 142 -8.55 8.84 2.53
C ASP A 142 -9.38 9.06 1.25
N ARG A 143 -10.60 9.59 1.37
CA ARG A 143 -11.50 9.84 0.22
C ARG A 143 -11.14 11.10 -0.55
N ASP A 144 -10.55 12.10 0.11
CA ASP A 144 -10.20 13.39 -0.48
C ASP A 144 -8.95 13.36 -1.37
N LEU A 145 -8.26 12.22 -1.49
CA LEU A 145 -7.20 12.01 -2.49
C LEU A 145 -7.72 11.74 -3.92
N GLY A 146 -9.03 11.82 -4.15
CA GLY A 146 -9.59 11.81 -5.50
C GLY A 146 -9.07 13.00 -6.31
N VAL A 147 -8.54 12.75 -7.51
CA VAL A 147 -8.08 13.78 -8.45
C VAL A 147 -9.17 14.83 -8.61
N THR A 148 -9.00 15.98 -7.96
CA THR A 148 -9.86 17.14 -8.17
C THR A 148 -9.61 17.63 -9.59
N PHE A 149 -10.45 17.22 -10.54
CA PHE A 149 -10.44 17.81 -11.87
C PHE A 149 -10.81 19.28 -11.72
N ILE A 150 -9.82 20.16 -11.69
CA ILE A 150 -9.99 21.59 -11.81
C ILE A 150 -10.33 21.87 -13.27
N ILE A 151 -11.57 21.56 -13.69
CA ILE A 151 -12.11 22.08 -14.94
C ILE A 151 -12.63 23.47 -14.60
N THR A 152 -11.74 24.46 -14.65
CA THR A 152 -12.15 25.86 -14.58
C THR A 152 -12.72 26.23 -15.94
N PRO A 153 -13.93 26.80 -16.04
CA PRO A 153 -14.52 27.24 -17.30
C PRO A 153 -13.74 28.39 -17.97
N SER A 154 -12.67 28.88 -17.34
CA SER A 154 -11.76 29.89 -17.89
C SER A 154 -10.61 29.33 -18.70
N ILE A 155 -10.30 28.02 -18.62
CA ILE A 155 -9.19 27.43 -19.37
C ILE A 155 -9.74 26.95 -20.71
N THR A 156 -9.22 27.52 -21.80
CA THR A 156 -9.59 27.12 -23.15
C THR A 156 -8.73 25.94 -23.61
N ALA A 157 -9.26 25.06 -24.47
CA ALA A 157 -8.53 23.90 -24.99
C ALA A 157 -7.21 24.29 -25.70
N GLU A 158 -7.12 25.52 -26.22
CA GLU A 158 -5.93 26.07 -26.86
C GLU A 158 -4.80 26.34 -25.86
N GLU A 159 -5.11 26.76 -24.63
CA GLU A 159 -4.14 26.94 -23.54
C GLU A 159 -3.59 25.61 -23.01
N LEU A 160 -4.34 24.52 -23.20
CA LEU A 160 -3.92 23.15 -22.91
C LEU A 160 -3.07 22.52 -24.04
N GLY A 161 -2.74 23.29 -25.09
CA GLY A 161 -1.91 22.83 -26.19
C GLY A 161 -2.66 22.13 -27.33
N PHE A 162 -3.99 22.12 -27.32
CA PHE A 162 -4.76 21.56 -28.43
C PHE A 162 -4.90 22.58 -29.56
N SER A 163 -4.40 22.23 -30.75
CA SER A 163 -4.59 23.05 -31.96
C SER A 163 -5.97 22.81 -32.57
N LYS A 164 -6.75 23.88 -32.70
CA LYS A 164 -8.05 23.83 -33.38
C LYS A 164 -7.84 23.81 -34.89
N LYS A 165 -8.01 22.64 -35.52
CA LYS A 165 -8.00 22.53 -36.99
C LYS A 165 -9.36 22.89 -37.56
N SER A 166 -9.39 23.68 -38.63
CA SER A 166 -10.63 24.06 -39.32
C SER A 166 -11.25 22.84 -40.01
N LEU A 167 -12.58 22.70 -39.93
CA LEU A 167 -13.33 21.67 -40.67
C LEU A 167 -13.05 21.74 -42.19
N LYS A 168 -12.75 22.95 -42.71
CA LYS A 168 -12.38 23.13 -44.12
C LYS A 168 -11.03 22.47 -44.45
N ASP A 169 -10.07 22.55 -43.54
CA ASP A 169 -8.73 21.98 -43.74
C ASP A 169 -8.77 20.45 -43.68
N ILE A 170 -9.63 19.90 -42.82
CA ILE A 170 -9.88 18.45 -42.72
C ILE A 170 -10.53 17.94 -44.00
N ALA A 171 -11.55 18.64 -44.51
CA ALA A 171 -12.22 18.29 -45.77
C ALA A 171 -11.29 18.43 -46.99
N ALA A 172 -10.45 19.46 -47.02
CA ALA A 172 -9.46 19.66 -48.08
C ALA A 172 -8.43 18.52 -48.10
N LYS A 173 -7.89 18.16 -46.94
CA LYS A 173 -6.92 17.05 -46.82
C LYS A 173 -7.52 15.70 -47.21
N HIS A 174 -8.78 15.44 -46.84
CA HIS A 174 -9.50 14.23 -47.23
C HIS A 174 -9.72 14.16 -48.75
N ASN A 175 -10.13 15.27 -49.37
CA ASN A 175 -10.32 15.34 -50.83
C ASN A 175 -8.99 15.18 -51.58
N GLN A 176 -7.91 15.80 -51.10
CA GLN A 176 -6.57 15.63 -51.68
C GLN A 176 -6.09 14.18 -51.59
N GLY A 177 -6.25 13.52 -50.43
CA GLY A 177 -5.91 12.11 -50.27
C GLY A 177 -6.69 11.19 -51.21
N PHE A 178 -7.98 11.48 -51.44
CA PHE A 178 -8.81 10.75 -52.41
C PHE A 178 -8.23 10.83 -53.84
N TYR A 179 -7.86 12.02 -54.31
CA TYR A 179 -7.28 12.17 -55.65
C TYR A 179 -5.93 11.47 -55.81
N VAL A 180 -5.09 11.47 -54.78
CA VAL A 180 -3.81 10.71 -54.77
C VAL A 180 -4.09 9.21 -54.93
N THR A 181 -4.99 8.65 -54.12
CA THR A 181 -5.33 7.22 -54.21
C THR A 181 -5.96 6.83 -55.55
N LEU A 182 -6.77 7.72 -56.14
CA LEU A 182 -7.40 7.49 -57.43
C LEU A 182 -6.34 7.46 -58.56
N ILE A 183 -5.42 8.42 -58.59
CA ILE A 183 -4.38 8.50 -59.63
C ILE A 183 -3.41 7.32 -59.52
N ASP A 184 -3.08 6.87 -58.31
CA ASP A 184 -2.22 5.71 -58.11
C ASP A 184 -2.87 4.40 -58.55
N SER A 185 -4.19 4.27 -58.43
CA SER A 185 -4.93 3.07 -58.85
C SER A 185 -5.04 2.88 -60.38
N LEU A 186 -4.74 3.91 -61.18
CA LEU A 186 -4.85 3.83 -62.64
C LEU A 186 -3.74 2.95 -63.26
N PRO A 187 -4.05 2.05 -64.21
CA PRO A 187 -3.07 1.18 -64.86
C PRO A 187 -2.38 1.91 -66.04
N ILE A 188 -1.73 3.04 -65.73
CA ILE A 188 -1.01 3.88 -66.68
C ILE A 188 0.48 3.96 -66.32
N GLU A 189 1.33 4.34 -67.28
CA GLU A 189 2.77 4.50 -67.04
C GLU A 189 3.05 5.54 -65.94
N GLN A 190 4.08 5.31 -65.13
CA GLN A 190 4.44 6.20 -64.01
C GLN A 190 4.72 7.66 -64.45
N LYS A 191 5.14 7.86 -65.71
CA LYS A 191 5.35 9.19 -66.29
C LYS A 191 4.03 9.94 -66.49
N GLU A 192 2.96 9.24 -66.84
CA GLU A 192 1.62 9.83 -66.95
C GLU A 192 0.99 10.08 -65.57
N LYS A 193 1.22 9.21 -64.58
CA LYS A 193 0.79 9.47 -63.19
C LYS A 193 1.40 10.76 -62.64
N LYS A 194 2.69 10.99 -62.86
CA LYS A 194 3.38 12.24 -62.48
C LYS A 194 2.85 13.47 -63.23
N ARG A 195 2.37 13.32 -64.47
CA ARG A 195 1.69 14.40 -65.20
C ARG A 195 0.33 14.70 -64.57
N LEU A 196 -0.47 13.68 -64.26
CA LEU A 196 -1.80 13.84 -63.67
C LEU A 196 -1.76 14.44 -62.27
N LEU A 197 -0.77 14.08 -61.43
CA LEU A 197 -0.57 14.70 -60.11
C LEU A 197 -0.23 16.19 -60.24
N ARG A 198 0.57 16.56 -61.25
CA ARG A 198 0.93 17.95 -61.54
C ARG A 198 -0.23 18.75 -62.12
N ASP A 199 -1.00 18.15 -63.03
CA ASP A 199 -2.19 18.77 -63.63
C ASP A 199 -3.31 18.97 -62.59
N ALA A 200 -3.36 18.14 -61.55
CA ALA A 200 -4.27 18.25 -60.41
C ALA A 200 -3.84 19.29 -59.35
N ASP A 201 -2.73 20.00 -59.57
CA ASP A 201 -2.14 20.99 -58.65
C ASP A 201 -1.89 20.46 -57.22
N ILE A 202 -1.61 19.16 -57.12
CA ILE A 202 -1.20 18.51 -55.88
C ILE A 202 0.33 18.59 -55.85
N GLN A 203 0.87 19.64 -55.20
CA GLN A 203 2.32 19.74 -54.99
C GLN A 203 2.80 18.53 -54.18
N ASP A 204 3.94 17.96 -54.58
CA ASP A 204 4.58 16.79 -53.97
C ASP A 204 4.54 16.90 -52.44
N ALA A 205 3.53 16.28 -51.83
CA ALA A 205 3.52 16.05 -50.40
C ALA A 205 4.68 15.11 -50.15
N GLU A 206 5.72 15.60 -49.45
CA GLU A 206 6.74 14.74 -48.88
C GLU A 206 6.06 13.51 -48.31
N ILE A 207 6.44 12.35 -48.85
CA ILE A 207 6.00 11.06 -48.37
C ILE A 207 6.49 10.99 -46.93
N VAL A 208 5.60 11.27 -45.99
CA VAL A 208 5.83 10.96 -44.58
C VAL A 208 5.88 9.44 -44.55
N GLU A 209 7.09 8.90 -44.45
CA GLU A 209 7.30 7.50 -44.12
C GLU A 209 6.48 7.22 -42.84
N GLU A 210 5.48 6.35 -42.97
CA GLU A 210 4.78 5.80 -41.82
C GLU A 210 5.82 5.07 -40.98
N ILE A 211 6.07 5.60 -39.78
CA ILE A 211 6.87 4.92 -38.76
C ILE A 211 6.14 3.60 -38.45
N PRO A 212 6.81 2.44 -38.57
CA PRO A 212 6.22 1.17 -38.14
C PRO A 212 6.03 1.23 -36.63
N ASN A 213 4.79 1.12 -36.17
CA ASN A 213 4.52 0.77 -34.78
C ASN A 213 4.78 -0.74 -34.62
N ASP A 214 5.89 -1.09 -33.98
CA ASP A 214 6.02 -2.31 -33.18
C ASP A 214 5.55 -2.02 -31.74
#